data_AF-A0A958V0A4-F1
#
_entry.id   AF-A0A958V0A4-F1
#
_cell.length_a   1.000
_cell.length_b   1.000
_cell.length_c   1.000
_cell.angle_alpha   90.00
_cell.angle_beta   90.00
_cell.angle_gamma   90.00
#
_symmetry.space_group_name_H-M   'P 1'
#
loop_
_entity.id
_entity.type
_entity.pdbx_description
1 polymer ?
#
loop_
_entity_poly.entity_id
_entity_poly.type
_entity_poly.pdbx_seq_one_letter_code
_entity_poly.pdbx_strand_id
1 'polypeptide(L)'
;MKTKFLTFIFSITLLTLVFSCKTDAKKTENGEAATEEQATAETQEEAAPNTLTQAEKDDGWMLLFDGKTTDGWRGFKKDSFPKGWKVEDGTLMCAGSGRGEAGSKDG
;
A
#
# COMPACT_ATOMS: atom_id res chain seq x y z
N MET A 1 -16.58 37.07 33.83
CA MET A 1 -15.61 36.27 33.02
C MET A 1 -16.26 35.35 31.98
N LYS A 2 -17.54 34.98 32.08
CA LYS A 2 -18.21 34.08 31.12
C LYS A 2 -18.54 34.70 29.75
N THR A 3 -18.75 36.01 29.67
CA THR A 3 -19.05 36.73 28.41
C THR A 3 -17.83 37.00 27.53
N LYS A 4 -16.61 37.07 28.12
CA LYS A 4 -15.35 37.22 27.38
C LYS A 4 -14.85 35.90 26.78
N PHE A 5 -15.20 34.77 27.40
CA PHE A 5 -14.89 33.44 26.88
C PHE A 5 -15.80 33.07 25.70
N LEU A 6 -17.06 33.52 25.71
CA LEU A 6 -18.03 33.27 24.64
C LEU A 6 -17.74 34.10 23.37
N THR A 7 -17.24 35.34 23.51
CA THR A 7 -16.79 36.18 22.37
C THR A 7 -15.48 35.68 21.77
N PHE A 8 -14.58 35.11 22.58
CA PHE A 8 -13.33 34.53 22.09
C PHE A 8 -13.56 33.27 21.26
N ILE A 9 -14.52 32.42 21.65
CA ILE A 9 -14.91 31.24 20.86
C ILE A 9 -15.62 31.66 19.57
N PHE A 10 -16.52 32.64 19.59
CA PHE A 10 -17.19 33.12 18.38
C PHE A 10 -16.23 33.82 17.38
N SER A 11 -15.13 34.39 17.86
CA SER A 11 -14.08 34.99 17.02
C SER A 11 -13.14 33.96 16.39
N ILE A 12 -12.99 32.78 17.00
CA ILE A 12 -12.14 31.69 16.49
C ILE A 12 -12.88 30.89 15.40
N THR A 13 -14.20 30.70 15.53
CA THR A 13 -14.99 29.96 14.53
C THR A 13 -15.28 30.76 13.24
N LEU A 14 -15.07 32.09 13.25
CA LEU A 14 -15.23 32.95 12.08
C LEU A 14 -13.94 33.09 11.23
N LEU A 15 -12.79 32.62 11.73
CA LEU A 15 -11.48 32.80 11.06
C LEU A 15 -10.99 31.56 10.28
N THR A 16 -11.66 30.41 10.36
CA THR A 16 -11.20 29.16 9.71
C THR A 16 -11.83 28.86 8.34
N LEU A 17 -12.59 29.80 7.75
CA LEU A 17 -13.32 29.60 6.49
C LEU A 17 -12.61 30.12 5.22
N VAL A 18 -11.33 30.49 5.29
CA VAL A 18 -10.60 31.11 4.15
C VAL A 18 -9.30 30.42 3.71
N PHE A 19 -8.94 29.24 4.22
CA PHE A 19 -7.86 28.44 3.65
C PHE A 19 -8.38 27.42 2.61
N SER A 20 -8.91 27.96 1.52
CA SER A 20 -9.12 27.23 0.26
C SER A 20 -8.41 27.99 -0.85
N CYS A 21 -7.08 27.88 -0.90
CA CYS A 21 -6.27 28.31 -2.04
C CYS A 21 -5.32 27.19 -2.48
N LYS A 22 -5.76 26.50 -3.55
CA LYS A 22 -5.05 26.35 -4.83
C LYS A 22 -3.56 26.73 -4.79
N THR A 23 -2.69 25.74 -4.95
CA THR A 23 -1.24 25.88 -5.02
C THR A 23 -0.79 26.16 -6.45
N ASP A 24 -0.15 27.32 -6.68
CA ASP A 24 0.68 27.63 -7.85
C ASP A 24 2.05 28.16 -7.35
N ALA A 25 3.11 27.42 -7.74
CA ALA A 25 4.55 27.68 -7.83
C ALA A 25 5.30 28.83 -7.07
N LYS A 26 6.47 28.44 -6.51
CA LYS A 26 7.84 29.02 -6.69
C LYS A 26 8.62 29.58 -5.47
N LYS A 27 9.43 28.68 -4.88
CA LYS A 27 10.89 28.72 -4.54
C LYS A 27 11.53 29.86 -3.67
N THR A 28 11.97 29.41 -2.46
CA THR A 28 13.13 29.71 -1.56
C THR A 28 13.46 31.12 -1.06
N GLU A 29 13.72 31.23 0.26
CA GLU A 29 15.05 31.46 0.87
C GLU A 29 15.13 30.87 2.31
N ASN A 30 16.36 30.70 2.81
CA ASN A 30 16.89 29.79 3.85
C ASN A 30 16.88 30.38 5.28
N GLY A 31 16.88 29.55 6.35
CA GLY A 31 17.25 30.01 7.71
C GLY A 31 16.70 29.25 8.94
N GLU A 32 17.06 27.97 9.10
CA GLU A 32 17.44 27.21 10.32
C GLU A 32 16.92 27.58 11.74
N ALA A 33 16.20 26.65 12.40
CA ALA A 33 16.53 26.10 13.74
C ALA A 33 15.51 25.04 14.22
N ALA A 34 15.93 23.78 14.10
CA ALA A 34 15.60 22.57 14.87
C ALA A 34 14.19 22.38 15.51
N THR A 35 13.44 21.44 14.94
CA THR A 35 12.85 20.33 15.69
C THR A 35 12.89 19.11 14.77
N GLU A 36 13.70 18.12 15.16
CA GLU A 36 13.89 16.87 14.44
C GLU A 36 12.68 15.96 14.65
N GLU A 37 11.78 15.95 13.68
CA GLU A 37 10.94 14.79 13.38
C GLU A 37 11.40 14.29 12.01
N GLN A 38 12.32 13.32 12.06
CA GLN A 38 12.82 12.64 10.87
C GLN A 38 11.66 11.88 10.24
N ALA A 39 11.03 12.49 9.24
CA ALA A 39 10.32 11.76 8.22
C ALA A 39 11.37 10.94 7.45
N THR A 40 11.57 9.69 7.89
CA THR A 40 12.36 8.68 7.21
C THR A 40 11.78 8.55 5.81
N ALA A 41 12.47 9.10 4.82
CA ALA A 41 12.20 8.76 3.43
C ALA A 41 12.56 7.29 3.28
N GLU A 42 11.55 6.42 3.32
CA GLU A 42 11.68 5.00 3.04
C GLU A 42 12.22 4.85 1.61
N THR A 43 13.53 4.65 1.51
CA THR A 43 14.12 4.08 0.30
C THR A 43 13.68 2.63 0.31
N GLN A 44 12.54 2.34 -0.35
CA GLN A 44 12.09 0.97 -0.57
C GLN A 44 13.21 0.24 -1.33
N GLU A 45 13.93 -0.62 -0.62
CA GLU A 45 14.88 -1.56 -1.22
C GLU A 45 14.06 -2.47 -2.14
N GLU A 46 14.25 -2.33 -3.46
CA GLU A 46 13.48 -3.09 -4.44
C GLU A 46 13.86 -4.58 -4.33
N ALA A 47 13.00 -5.37 -3.68
CA ALA A 47 13.16 -6.82 -3.61
C ALA A 47 13.02 -7.43 -5.00
N ALA A 48 13.87 -8.42 -5.30
CA ALA A 48 13.64 -9.29 -6.45
C ALA A 48 12.28 -9.99 -6.33
N PRO A 49 11.60 -10.32 -7.44
CA PRO A 49 10.32 -11.01 -7.41
C PRO A 49 10.35 -12.28 -6.55
N ASN A 50 9.26 -12.56 -5.85
CA ASN A 50 9.10 -13.72 -4.98
C ASN A 50 10.19 -13.85 -3.89
N THR A 51 10.67 -12.72 -3.37
CA THR A 51 11.62 -12.64 -2.26
C THR A 51 11.19 -11.53 -1.31
N LEU A 52 11.45 -11.69 -0.01
CA LEU A 52 11.25 -10.63 0.98
C LEU A 52 12.59 -9.97 1.32
N THR A 53 12.58 -8.63 1.40
CA THR A 53 13.63 -7.82 2.02
C THR A 53 13.81 -8.19 3.49
N GLN A 54 14.90 -7.72 4.10
CA GLN A 54 15.10 -7.93 5.54
C GLN A 54 14.05 -7.17 6.37
N ALA A 55 13.72 -5.93 5.98
CA ALA A 55 12.71 -5.13 6.66
C ALA A 55 11.34 -5.83 6.67
N GLU A 56 10.90 -6.39 5.53
CA GLU A 56 9.64 -7.14 5.46
C GLU A 56 9.64 -8.36 6.39
N LYS A 57 10.76 -9.07 6.51
CA LYS A 57 10.86 -10.20 7.44
C LYS A 57 10.78 -9.74 8.89
N ASP A 58 11.44 -8.63 9.22
CA ASP A 58 11.44 -8.05 10.57
C ASP A 58 10.04 -7.54 10.96
N ASP A 59 9.28 -7.05 9.98
CA ASP A 59 7.87 -6.67 10.12
C ASP A 59 6.91 -7.88 10.16
N GLY A 60 7.43 -9.10 10.01
CA GLY A 60 6.66 -10.34 10.13
C GLY A 60 5.90 -10.75 8.87
N TRP A 61 6.26 -10.24 7.70
CA TRP A 61 5.69 -10.71 6.43
C TRP A 61 6.05 -12.16 6.16
N MET A 62 5.15 -12.87 5.48
CA MET A 62 5.35 -14.26 5.06
C MET A 62 5.23 -14.38 3.53
N LEU A 63 6.20 -15.05 2.94
CA LEU A 63 6.20 -15.34 1.51
C LEU A 63 5.25 -16.50 1.22
N LEU A 64 4.12 -16.22 0.57
CA LEU A 64 3.11 -17.23 0.23
C LEU A 64 3.35 -17.92 -1.11
N PHE A 65 4.21 -17.34 -1.95
CA PHE A 65 4.57 -17.89 -3.24
C PHE A 65 6.05 -17.64 -3.50
N ASP A 66 6.78 -18.72 -3.76
CA ASP A 66 8.23 -18.74 -3.95
C ASP A 66 8.65 -18.59 -5.43
N GLY A 67 7.68 -18.39 -6.33
CA GLY A 67 7.92 -18.34 -7.78
C GLY A 67 8.06 -19.71 -8.46
N LYS A 68 7.94 -20.83 -7.73
CA LYS A 68 8.34 -22.16 -8.21
C LYS A 68 7.32 -23.24 -7.91
N THR A 69 6.84 -23.31 -6.67
CA THR A 69 5.96 -24.37 -6.18
C THR A 69 4.54 -23.86 -5.97
N THR A 70 3.62 -24.79 -5.84
CA THR A 70 2.21 -24.52 -5.49
C THR A 70 1.91 -25.01 -4.08
N ASP A 71 2.93 -25.07 -3.23
CA ASP A 71 2.82 -25.55 -1.86
C ASP A 71 1.92 -24.61 -1.06
N GLY A 72 0.94 -25.19 -0.36
CA GLY A 72 -0.09 -24.42 0.34
C GLY A 72 -1.24 -23.90 -0.55
N TRP A 73 -1.16 -24.09 -1.87
CA TRP A 73 -2.20 -23.68 -2.81
C TRP A 73 -3.13 -24.84 -3.18
N ARG A 74 -4.43 -24.55 -3.25
CA ARG A 74 -5.46 -25.48 -3.71
C ARG A 74 -6.62 -24.74 -4.35
N GLY A 75 -7.41 -25.44 -5.14
CA GLY A 75 -8.62 -24.87 -5.73
C GLY A 75 -9.67 -24.57 -4.66
N PHE A 76 -10.54 -23.59 -4.93
CA PHE A 76 -11.70 -23.33 -4.07
C PHE A 76 -12.58 -24.59 -3.98
N LYS A 77 -12.87 -25.05 -2.76
CA LYS A 77 -13.57 -26.31 -2.48
C LYS A 77 -12.92 -27.56 -3.09
N LYS A 78 -11.60 -27.52 -3.34
CA LYS A 78 -10.81 -28.69 -3.75
C LYS A 78 -9.71 -28.95 -2.73
N ASP A 79 -9.26 -30.20 -2.67
CA ASP A 79 -8.14 -30.63 -1.83
C ASP A 79 -6.79 -30.53 -2.57
N SER A 80 -6.82 -30.35 -3.89
CA SER A 80 -5.64 -30.29 -4.74
C SER A 80 -5.52 -28.97 -5.49
N PHE A 81 -4.30 -28.68 -5.96
CA PHE A 81 -4.03 -27.58 -6.88
C PHE A 81 -4.75 -27.79 -8.23
N PRO A 82 -5.39 -26.74 -8.80
CA PRO A 82 -6.16 -26.84 -10.04
C PRO A 82 -5.28 -26.99 -11.28
N LYS A 83 -5.72 -27.82 -12.24
CA LYS A 83 -5.01 -28.00 -13.53
C LYS A 83 -5.11 -26.79 -14.46
N GLY A 84 -6.08 -25.91 -14.22
CA GLY A 84 -6.26 -24.66 -14.97
C GLY A 84 -5.22 -23.59 -14.63
N TRP A 85 -4.29 -23.86 -13.71
CA TRP A 85 -3.24 -22.95 -13.30
C TRP A 85 -1.88 -23.61 -13.49
N LYS A 86 -0.84 -22.79 -13.71
CA LYS A 86 0.55 -23.23 -13.83
C LYS A 86 1.50 -22.19 -13.24
N VAL A 87 2.71 -22.62 -12.90
CA VAL A 87 3.82 -21.74 -12.56
C VAL A 87 4.77 -21.69 -13.75
N GLU A 88 5.05 -20.51 -14.26
CA GLU A 88 5.97 -20.27 -15.38
C GLU A 88 6.67 -18.92 -15.18
N ASP A 89 7.98 -18.86 -15.40
CA ASP A 89 8.79 -17.64 -15.26
C ASP A 89 8.56 -16.88 -13.94
N GLY A 90 8.52 -17.60 -12.82
CA GLY A 90 8.30 -16.99 -11.51
C GLY A 90 6.87 -16.51 -11.27
N THR A 91 5.92 -16.87 -12.14
CA THR A 91 4.53 -16.36 -12.15
C THR A 91 3.53 -17.48 -11.98
N LEU A 92 2.61 -17.33 -11.02
CA LEU A 92 1.43 -18.18 -10.89
C LEU A 92 0.34 -17.68 -11.84
N MET A 93 0.05 -18.42 -12.90
CA MET A 93 -0.79 -17.97 -14.01
C MET A 93 -1.97 -18.92 -14.29
N CYS A 94 -3.13 -18.33 -14.59
CA CYS A 94 -4.29 -19.07 -15.07
C CYS A 94 -4.12 -19.37 -16.57
N ALA A 95 -4.14 -20.65 -16.92
CA ALA A 95 -4.20 -21.11 -18.30
C ALA A 95 -5.62 -20.83 -18.83
N GLY A 96 -5.81 -19.63 -19.39
CA GLY A 96 -7.09 -19.18 -19.93
C GLY A 96 -7.73 -20.21 -20.85
N SER A 97 -9.03 -20.45 -20.67
CA SER A 97 -9.80 -21.42 -21.47
C SER A 97 -10.34 -20.84 -22.78
N GLY A 98 -10.15 -19.53 -23.00
CA GLY A 98 -10.80 -18.78 -24.07
C GLY A 98 -12.31 -18.55 -23.89
N ARG A 99 -12.89 -18.89 -22.71
CA ARG A 99 -14.33 -18.74 -22.43
C ARG A 99 -14.70 -17.53 -21.55
N GLY A 100 -13.77 -16.59 -21.34
CA GLY A 100 -13.99 -15.40 -20.50
C GLY A 100 -13.50 -15.58 -19.06
N GLU A 101 -13.90 -14.63 -18.18
CA GLU A 101 -13.41 -14.44 -16.80
C GLU A 101 -13.59 -15.67 -15.88
N ALA A 102 -14.52 -16.55 -16.22
CA ALA A 102 -14.69 -17.84 -15.55
C ALA A 102 -13.74 -18.84 -16.23
N GLY A 103 -12.63 -19.12 -15.56
CA GLY A 103 -11.61 -20.08 -16.00
C GLY A 103 -12.18 -21.45 -16.42
N SER A 104 -11.29 -22.27 -16.98
CA SER A 104 -11.60 -23.62 -17.47
C SER A 104 -12.38 -24.46 -16.45
N LYS A 105 -13.02 -25.56 -16.89
CA LYS A 105 -13.81 -26.47 -16.04
C LYS A 105 -13.07 -26.96 -14.77
N ASP A 106 -11.74 -26.82 -14.74
CA ASP A 106 -10.84 -27.24 -13.67
C ASP A 106 -10.12 -26.09 -12.93
N GLY A 107 -10.67 -24.86 -12.98
CA GLY A 107 -10.18 -23.69 -12.24
C GLY A 107 -10.23 -23.81 -10.71
#